data_AF-A0A7C5VR21-F1
#
_entry.id   AF-A0A7C5VR21-F1
#
_cell.length_a   1.000
_cell.length_b   1.000
_cell.length_c   1.000
_cell.angle_alpha   90.00
_cell.angle_beta   90.00
_cell.angle_gamma   90.00
#
_symmetry.space_group_name_H-M   'P 1'
#
loop_
_entity.id
_entity.type
_entity.pdbx_description
1 polymer ?
#
loop_
_entity_poly.entity_id
_entity_poly.type
_entity_poly.pdbx_seq_one_letter_code
_entity_poly.pdbx_strand_id
1 'polypeptide(L)'
;MESTPLIDALVIGGSLSALIASVLAIYMVVLALRVYRLTLTAYTNIRDTLMQVAIQVEEKGEERAPRPEEAPKAEQMPQPERQEVRAKPEPYTTLSSLVSGEGFEAALIFDESGQVIDQQGVIDGSREAALLTEVINSLQLARSSVKSFQIRDGGGLELLIPSAEIAGRKTFLYVKASRERTDIDFELLSESARRILRNLLGGG
;
A
#
# COMPACT_ATOMS: atom_id res chain seq x y z
N MET A 1 -21.23 53.71 27.18
CA MET A 1 -19.81 53.63 26.77
C MET A 1 -19.80 52.94 25.43
N GLU A 2 -19.72 53.71 24.34
CA GLU A 2 -19.67 53.17 22.98
C GLU A 2 -18.25 52.65 22.74
N SER A 3 -18.13 51.38 22.34
CA SER A 3 -16.87 50.79 21.90
C SER A 3 -16.40 51.54 20.64
N THR A 4 -15.15 52.01 20.65
CA THR A 4 -14.57 52.59 19.45
C THR A 4 -14.40 51.49 18.40
N PRO A 5 -14.68 51.78 17.10
CA PRO A 5 -14.68 50.77 16.03
C PRO A 5 -13.32 50.04 15.86
N LEU A 6 -12.26 50.62 16.41
CA LEU A 6 -10.91 50.05 16.43
C LEU A 6 -10.76 48.89 17.43
N ILE A 7 -11.49 48.93 18.55
CA ILE A 7 -11.50 47.85 19.55
C ILE A 7 -12.28 46.65 19.00
N ASP A 8 -13.42 46.88 18.36
CA ASP A 8 -14.23 45.81 17.77
C ASP A 8 -13.49 45.11 16.61
N ALA A 9 -12.78 45.86 15.78
CA ALA A 9 -11.93 45.28 14.73
C ALA A 9 -10.78 44.43 15.28
N LEU A 10 -10.16 44.85 16.39
CA LEU A 10 -9.08 44.10 17.05
C LEU A 10 -9.59 42.79 17.67
N VAL A 11 -10.76 42.82 18.30
CA VAL A 11 -11.39 41.64 18.90
C VAL A 11 -11.80 40.62 17.84
N ILE A 12 -12.39 41.08 16.72
CA ILE A 12 -12.76 40.22 15.58
C ILE A 12 -11.51 39.62 14.91
N GLY A 13 -10.45 40.42 14.70
CA GLY A 13 -9.18 39.94 14.13
C GLY A 13 -8.50 38.90 15.02
N GLY A 14 -8.45 39.15 16.34
CA GLY A 14 -7.86 38.22 17.30
C GLY A 14 -8.63 36.91 17.36
N SER A 15 -9.97 36.94 17.40
CA SER A 15 -10.79 35.73 17.44
C SER A 15 -10.69 34.92 16.14
N LEU A 16 -10.60 35.56 14.98
CA LEU A 16 -10.39 34.87 13.70
C LEU A 16 -9.01 34.19 13.65
N SER A 17 -7.95 34.88 14.09
CA SER A 17 -6.61 34.28 14.14
C SER A 17 -6.53 33.09 15.10
N ALA A 18 -7.20 33.16 16.25
CA ALA A 18 -7.27 32.08 17.22
C ALA A 18 -8.01 30.87 16.65
N LEU A 19 -9.08 31.10 15.89
CA LEU A 19 -9.83 30.04 15.22
C LEU A 19 -8.98 29.35 14.14
N ILE A 20 -8.28 30.10 13.30
CA ILE A 20 -7.36 29.55 12.29
C ILE A 20 -6.24 28.74 12.95
N ALA A 21 -5.62 29.28 14.01
CA ALA A 21 -4.58 28.59 14.75
C ALA A 21 -5.10 27.28 15.40
N SER A 22 -6.33 27.29 15.92
CA SER A 22 -6.97 26.10 16.50
C SER A 22 -7.22 25.03 15.44
N VAL A 23 -7.74 25.40 14.27
CA VAL A 23 -7.95 24.46 13.15
C VAL A 23 -6.61 23.87 12.68
N LEU A 24 -5.56 24.69 12.54
CA LEU A 24 -4.23 24.22 12.19
C LEU A 24 -3.64 23.29 13.25
N ALA A 25 -3.82 23.60 14.55
CA ALA A 25 -3.35 22.75 15.63
C ALA A 25 -4.06 21.38 15.63
N ILE A 26 -5.39 21.37 15.46
CA ILE A 26 -6.17 20.12 15.34
C ILE A 26 -5.69 19.33 14.12
N TYR A 27 -5.47 20.00 12.99
CA TYR A 27 -4.97 19.38 11.78
C TYR A 27 -3.59 18.73 12.00
N MET A 28 -2.66 19.46 12.63
CA MET A 28 -1.33 18.94 12.96
C MET A 28 -1.40 17.73 13.91
N VAL A 29 -2.31 17.76 14.89
CA VAL A 29 -2.51 16.63 15.82
C VAL A 29 -3.06 15.41 15.09
N VAL A 30 -4.06 15.59 14.21
CA VAL A 30 -4.61 14.49 13.40
C VAL A 30 -3.55 13.92 12.45
N LEU A 31 -2.75 14.79 11.82
CA LEU A 31 -1.64 14.37 10.96
C LEU A 31 -0.61 13.57 11.77
N ALA A 32 -0.19 14.08 12.93
CA ALA A 32 0.75 13.40 13.81
C ALA A 32 0.20 12.05 14.30
N LEU A 33 -1.09 11.97 14.63
CA LEU A 33 -1.75 10.71 15.00
C LEU A 33 -1.78 9.72 13.84
N ARG A 34 -2.06 10.18 12.61
CA ARG A 34 -2.06 9.33 11.42
C ARG A 34 -0.66 8.81 11.13
N VAL A 35 0.36 9.68 11.16
CA VAL A 35 1.77 9.31 11.01
C VAL A 35 2.20 8.34 12.11
N TYR A 36 1.88 8.63 13.37
CA TYR A 36 2.20 7.77 14.50
C TYR A 36 1.58 6.38 14.36
N ARG A 37 0.30 6.29 13.95
CA ARG A 37 -0.36 5.02 13.67
C ARG A 37 0.30 4.29 12.51
N LEU A 38 0.62 4.98 11.42
CA LEU A 38 1.34 4.41 10.28
C LEU A 38 2.71 3.86 10.69
N THR A 39 3.45 4.58 11.54
CA THR A 39 4.74 4.13 12.08
C THR A 39 4.56 2.91 12.99
N LEU A 40 3.51 2.86 13.82
CA LEU A 40 3.22 1.71 14.68
C LEU A 40 2.82 0.47 13.90
N THR A 41 2.02 0.63 12.83
CA THR A 41 1.66 -0.46 11.91
C THR A 41 2.88 -0.94 11.13
N ALA A 42 3.76 -0.03 10.69
CA ALA A 42 5.03 -0.40 10.08
C ALA A 42 5.91 -1.20 11.06
N TYR A 43 6.02 -0.75 12.31
CA TYR A 43 6.84 -1.39 13.33
C TYR A 43 6.33 -2.79 13.72
N THR A 44 5.01 -2.94 13.84
CA THR A 44 4.37 -4.25 14.14
C THR A 44 4.50 -5.23 12.97
N ASN A 45 4.29 -4.77 11.73
CA ASN A 45 4.51 -5.60 10.54
C ASN A 45 5.98 -6.03 10.38
N ILE A 46 6.96 -5.17 10.73
CA ILE A 46 8.39 -5.51 10.75
C ILE A 46 8.67 -6.58 11.82
N ARG A 47 8.06 -6.48 13.00
CA ARG A 47 8.22 -7.47 14.07
C ARG A 47 7.66 -8.84 13.67
N ASP A 48 6.50 -8.88 13.01
CA ASP A 48 5.86 -10.13 12.60
C ASP A 48 6.61 -10.80 11.43
N THR A 49 7.17 -10.02 10.50
CA THR A 49 8.03 -10.56 9.44
C THR A 49 9.36 -11.08 9.99
N LEU A 50 9.96 -10.42 10.98
CA LEU A 50 11.17 -10.91 11.65
C LEU A 50 10.90 -12.21 12.45
N MET A 51 9.73 -12.34 13.08
CA MET A 51 9.29 -13.59 13.73
C MET A 51 9.11 -14.74 12.73
N GLN A 52 8.50 -14.50 11.57
CA GLN A 52 8.33 -15.54 10.54
C GLN A 52 9.65 -15.97 9.88
N VAL A 53 10.59 -15.04 9.71
CA VAL A 53 11.95 -15.37 9.23
C VAL A 53 12.73 -16.17 10.27
N ALA A 54 12.57 -15.89 11.57
CA ALA A 54 13.20 -16.67 12.62
C ALA A 54 12.71 -18.13 12.64
N ILE A 55 11.41 -18.36 12.37
CA ILE A 55 10.81 -19.71 12.31
C ILE A 55 11.27 -20.48 11.05
N GLN A 56 11.41 -19.80 9.90
CA GLN A 56 11.89 -20.45 8.67
C GLN A 56 13.40 -20.76 8.67
N VAL A 57 14.19 -20.11 9.52
CA VAL A 57 15.63 -20.39 9.66
C VAL A 57 15.88 -21.64 10.53
N GLU A 58 14.97 -22.01 11.43
CA GLU A 58 15.06 -23.26 12.20
C GLU A 58 14.77 -24.51 11.36
N GLU A 59 13.85 -24.47 10.38
CA GLU A 59 13.49 -25.65 9.57
C GLU A 59 14.46 -25.97 8.42
N LYS A 60 15.35 -25.05 8.03
CA LYS A 60 16.29 -25.25 6.91
C LYS A 60 17.69 -25.72 7.34
N GLY A 61 17.88 -26.01 8.62
CA GLY A 61 19.18 -26.30 9.23
C GLY A 61 19.62 -27.75 9.25
N GLU A 62 18.75 -28.74 9.06
CA GLU A 62 19.16 -30.14 9.16
C GLU A 62 18.66 -31.02 8.00
N GLU A 63 19.62 -31.80 7.50
CA GLU A 63 19.47 -33.06 6.79
C GLU A 63 19.42 -33.06 5.25
N ARG A 64 20.62 -33.12 4.66
CA ARG A 64 20.90 -33.87 3.43
C ARG A 64 21.88 -35.00 3.74
N ALA A 65 21.45 -36.25 3.51
CA ALA A 65 22.29 -37.27 2.88
C ALA A 65 21.42 -38.42 2.26
N PRO A 66 21.87 -39.11 1.18
CA PRO A 66 21.01 -39.90 0.29
C PRO A 66 21.26 -41.44 0.31
N ARG A 67 20.43 -42.19 -0.47
CA ARG A 67 20.60 -43.50 -1.18
C ARG A 67 19.66 -44.70 -0.78
N PRO A 68 19.46 -45.76 -1.63
CA PRO A 68 18.22 -46.05 -2.37
C PRO A 68 17.63 -47.48 -2.20
N GLU A 69 16.55 -47.80 -2.96
CA GLU A 69 15.97 -49.15 -3.27
C GLU A 69 15.25 -49.86 -2.08
N GLU A 70 14.03 -50.40 -2.12
CA GLU A 70 13.29 -51.25 -3.07
C GLU A 70 11.75 -51.14 -2.80
N ALA A 71 10.92 -51.35 -3.84
CA ALA A 71 9.46 -51.57 -3.74
C ALA A 71 9.16 -53.07 -3.47
N PRO A 72 7.95 -53.55 -3.05
CA PRO A 72 6.71 -53.34 -3.83
C PRO A 72 5.33 -53.40 -3.11
N LYS A 73 4.31 -52.91 -3.85
CA LYS A 73 2.87 -53.25 -3.86
C LYS A 73 1.99 -52.96 -2.63
N ALA A 74 1.02 -52.07 -2.81
CA ALA A 74 -0.41 -52.43 -2.71
C ALA A 74 -1.27 -51.42 -3.49
N GLU A 75 -2.22 -51.96 -4.24
CA GLU A 75 -3.18 -51.28 -5.11
C GLU A 75 -4.13 -50.38 -4.30
N GLN A 76 -4.33 -49.15 -4.76
CA GLN A 76 -5.64 -48.49 -4.74
C GLN A 76 -5.58 -47.24 -5.61
N MET A 77 -6.13 -47.35 -6.83
CA MET A 77 -6.60 -46.19 -7.56
C MET A 77 -7.74 -45.55 -6.75
N PRO A 78 -7.71 -44.23 -6.58
CA PRO A 78 -8.80 -43.44 -7.11
C PRO A 78 -8.30 -42.42 -8.11
N GLN A 79 -9.24 -42.03 -8.97
CA GLN A 79 -9.13 -41.21 -10.17
C GLN A 79 -8.17 -40.02 -10.06
N PRO A 80 -7.55 -39.59 -11.18
CA PRO A 80 -6.85 -38.31 -11.21
C PRO A 80 -7.90 -37.23 -10.99
N GLU A 81 -7.94 -36.67 -9.78
CA GLU A 81 -8.49 -35.34 -9.57
C GLU A 81 -7.82 -34.45 -10.61
N ARG A 82 -8.62 -33.98 -11.57
CA ARG A 82 -8.20 -32.91 -12.45
C ARG A 82 -7.76 -31.77 -11.53
N GLN A 83 -6.46 -31.62 -11.35
CA GLN A 83 -5.87 -30.34 -11.04
C GLN A 83 -6.33 -29.42 -12.17
N GLU A 84 -7.43 -28.72 -11.92
CA GLU A 84 -7.68 -27.44 -12.56
C GLU A 84 -6.49 -26.59 -12.15
N VAL A 85 -5.46 -26.59 -13.00
CA VAL A 85 -4.43 -25.57 -13.03
C VAL A 85 -5.21 -24.28 -13.25
N ARG A 86 -5.61 -23.61 -12.16
CA ARG A 86 -6.13 -22.24 -12.23
C ARG A 86 -5.05 -21.45 -12.95
N ALA A 87 -5.33 -21.08 -14.20
CA ALA A 87 -4.44 -20.23 -14.96
C ALA A 87 -4.15 -19.01 -14.09
N LYS A 88 -2.86 -18.71 -13.86
CA LYS A 88 -2.46 -17.52 -13.12
C LYS A 88 -3.16 -16.32 -13.79
N PRO A 89 -3.88 -15.48 -13.03
CA PRO A 89 -4.56 -14.33 -13.62
C PRO A 89 -3.55 -13.48 -14.41
N GLU A 90 -3.93 -13.04 -15.60
CA GLU A 90 -3.06 -12.19 -16.40
C GLU A 90 -2.99 -10.78 -15.79
N PRO A 91 -1.81 -10.12 -15.82
CA PRO A 91 -1.68 -8.75 -15.33
C PRO A 91 -2.56 -7.76 -16.09
N TYR A 92 -3.21 -6.86 -15.35
CA TYR A 92 -4.10 -5.84 -15.88
C TYR A 92 -3.35 -4.81 -16.73
N THR A 93 -4.03 -4.28 -17.74
CA THR A 93 -3.47 -3.31 -18.70
C THR A 93 -3.85 -1.87 -18.40
N THR A 94 -4.90 -1.65 -17.59
CA THR A 94 -5.41 -0.34 -17.19
C THR A 94 -5.78 -0.32 -15.70
N LEU A 95 -5.69 0.85 -15.06
CA LEU A 95 -6.13 1.00 -13.65
C LEU A 95 -7.62 0.71 -13.49
N SER A 96 -8.45 1.07 -14.46
CA SER A 96 -9.88 0.75 -14.46
C SER A 96 -10.13 -0.76 -14.39
N SER A 97 -9.46 -1.54 -15.24
CA SER A 97 -9.58 -3.00 -15.22
C SER A 97 -9.10 -3.63 -13.91
N LEU A 98 -8.01 -3.08 -13.33
CA LEU A 98 -7.48 -3.53 -12.04
C LEU A 98 -8.48 -3.23 -10.92
N VAL A 99 -9.04 -2.02 -10.87
CA VAL A 99 -10.01 -1.62 -9.84
C VAL A 99 -11.27 -2.48 -9.92
N SER A 100 -11.82 -2.67 -11.12
CA SER A 100 -13.03 -3.50 -11.28
C SER A 100 -12.78 -4.99 -11.07
N GLY A 101 -11.65 -5.51 -11.58
CA GLY A 101 -11.33 -6.94 -11.57
C GLY A 101 -10.98 -7.43 -10.18
N GLU A 102 -10.21 -6.63 -9.44
CA GLU A 102 -9.87 -6.90 -8.04
C GLU A 102 -10.90 -6.32 -7.06
N GLY A 103 -11.95 -5.63 -7.53
CA GLY A 103 -12.98 -5.05 -6.66
C GLY A 103 -12.43 -4.03 -5.66
N PHE A 104 -11.44 -3.24 -6.06
CA PHE A 104 -10.99 -2.09 -5.29
C PHE A 104 -11.98 -0.92 -5.41
N GLU A 105 -11.94 -0.01 -4.45
CA GLU A 105 -12.68 1.26 -4.47
C GLU A 105 -11.93 2.29 -5.32
N ALA A 106 -10.61 2.32 -5.18
CA ALA A 106 -9.75 3.25 -5.89
C ALA A 106 -8.35 2.70 -6.09
N ALA A 107 -7.67 3.22 -7.10
CA ALA A 107 -6.26 2.99 -7.36
C ALA A 107 -5.58 4.27 -7.84
N LEU A 108 -4.30 4.42 -7.52
CA LEU A 108 -3.50 5.59 -7.81
C LEU A 108 -2.08 5.17 -8.15
N ILE A 109 -1.54 5.71 -9.23
CA ILE A 109 -0.12 5.57 -9.58
C ILE A 109 0.52 6.94 -9.49
N PHE A 110 1.62 7.04 -8.75
CA PHE A 110 2.33 8.28 -8.52
C PHE A 110 3.84 8.04 -8.42
N ASP A 111 4.64 9.09 -8.60
CA ASP A 111 6.10 9.03 -8.45
C ASP A 111 6.56 9.44 -7.05
N GLU A 112 7.86 9.25 -6.76
CA GLU A 112 8.45 9.60 -5.47
C GLU A 112 8.40 11.09 -5.10
N SER A 113 8.05 11.98 -6.03
CA SER A 113 7.81 13.40 -5.76
C SER A 113 6.36 13.68 -5.33
N GLY A 114 5.48 12.66 -5.37
CA GLY A 114 4.05 12.82 -5.17
C GLY A 114 3.30 13.25 -6.43
N GLN A 115 3.93 13.22 -7.61
CA GLN A 115 3.26 13.54 -8.86
C GLN A 115 2.36 12.37 -9.27
N VAL A 116 1.07 12.64 -9.44
CA VAL A 116 0.09 11.66 -9.93
C VAL A 116 0.30 11.40 -11.42
N ILE A 117 0.46 10.13 -11.77
CA ILE A 117 0.61 9.65 -13.16
C ILE A 117 -0.74 9.19 -13.70
N ASP A 118 -1.48 8.41 -12.92
CA ASP A 118 -2.80 7.91 -13.28
C ASP A 118 -3.62 7.63 -12.01
N GLN A 119 -4.95 7.75 -12.11
CA GLN A 119 -5.85 7.52 -10.98
C GLN A 119 -7.20 6.98 -11.43
N GLN A 120 -7.83 6.17 -10.58
CA GLN A 120 -9.14 5.59 -10.81
C GLN A 120 -9.92 5.46 -9.50
N GLY A 121 -11.24 5.70 -9.57
CA GLY A 121 -12.15 5.55 -8.43
C GLY A 121 -12.31 6.85 -7.63
N VAL A 122 -12.89 6.73 -6.44
CA VAL A 122 -13.21 7.89 -5.58
C VAL A 122 -12.02 8.18 -4.66
N ILE A 123 -11.03 8.89 -5.19
CA ILE A 123 -9.83 9.29 -4.46
C ILE A 123 -9.39 10.70 -4.84
N ASP A 124 -8.91 11.46 -3.86
CA ASP A 124 -8.17 12.71 -4.09
C ASP A 124 -6.70 12.35 -4.32
N GLY A 125 -6.35 12.09 -5.58
CA GLY A 125 -5.03 11.55 -5.94
C GLY A 125 -3.87 12.46 -5.54
N SER A 126 -4.02 13.78 -5.67
CA SER A 126 -2.97 14.73 -5.29
C SER A 126 -2.72 14.74 -3.79
N ARG A 127 -3.79 14.73 -2.99
CA ARG A 127 -3.69 14.68 -1.54
C ARG A 127 -3.10 13.37 -1.05
N GLU A 128 -3.60 12.24 -1.57
CA GLU A 128 -3.12 10.92 -1.14
C GLU A 128 -1.68 10.66 -1.61
N ALA A 129 -1.30 11.05 -2.82
CA ALA A 129 0.09 10.97 -3.28
C ALA A 129 1.03 11.76 -2.36
N ALA A 130 0.67 13.00 -1.98
CA ALA A 130 1.48 13.80 -1.07
C ALA A 130 1.69 13.12 0.29
N LEU A 131 0.62 12.56 0.89
CA LEU A 131 0.69 11.86 2.17
C LEU A 131 1.52 10.58 2.08
N LEU A 132 1.33 9.79 1.02
CA LEU A 132 2.06 8.54 0.82
C LEU A 132 3.54 8.79 0.54
N THR A 133 3.89 9.88 -0.16
CA THR A 133 5.28 10.29 -0.35
C THR A 133 5.98 10.58 0.97
N GLU A 134 5.32 11.25 1.93
CA GLU A 134 5.87 11.47 3.28
C GLU A 134 6.12 10.14 4.02
N VAL A 135 5.22 9.17 3.87
CA VAL A 135 5.39 7.82 4.43
C VAL A 135 6.59 7.12 3.80
N ILE A 136 6.70 7.15 2.46
CA ILE A 136 7.81 6.56 1.72
C ILE A 136 9.13 7.19 2.16
N ASN A 137 9.21 8.52 2.22
CA ASN A 137 10.41 9.25 2.65
C ASN A 137 10.83 8.85 4.07
N SER A 138 9.86 8.74 4.98
CA SER A 138 10.11 8.27 6.35
C SER A 138 10.67 6.85 6.40
N LEU A 139 10.13 5.94 5.59
CA LEU A 139 10.60 4.55 5.49
C LEU A 139 12.01 4.45 4.87
N GLN A 140 12.29 5.27 3.85
CA GLN A 140 13.61 5.34 3.23
C GLN A 140 14.67 5.87 4.20
N LEU A 141 14.34 6.91 4.98
CA LEU A 141 15.21 7.43 6.04
C LEU A 141 15.53 6.37 7.10
N ALA A 142 14.57 5.50 7.41
CA ALA A 142 14.76 4.36 8.31
C ALA A 142 15.55 3.19 7.68
N ARG A 143 16.03 3.31 6.43
CA ARG A 143 16.71 2.25 5.64
C ARG A 143 15.90 0.95 5.54
N SER A 144 14.58 1.05 5.61
CA SER A 144 13.70 -0.12 5.53
C SER A 144 13.39 -0.42 4.07
N SER A 145 13.75 -1.62 3.58
CA SER A 145 13.40 -2.11 2.25
C SER A 145 12.03 -2.79 2.27
N VAL A 146 10.97 -1.99 2.43
CA VAL A 146 9.61 -2.51 2.45
C VAL A 146 9.16 -2.87 1.03
N LYS A 147 8.85 -4.15 0.79
CA LYS A 147 8.35 -4.66 -0.51
C LYS A 147 6.91 -4.22 -0.79
N SER A 148 6.10 -4.04 0.24
CA SER A 148 4.75 -3.49 0.15
C SER A 148 4.33 -3.02 1.55
N PHE A 149 3.53 -1.97 1.61
CA PHE A 149 3.02 -1.42 2.85
C PHE A 149 1.50 -1.59 2.88
N GLN A 150 1.00 -2.20 3.95
CA GLN A 150 -0.41 -2.47 4.15
C GLN A 150 -0.92 -1.64 5.33
N ILE A 151 -1.94 -0.83 5.09
CA ILE A 151 -2.67 -0.05 6.10
C ILE A 151 -4.03 -0.69 6.26
N ARG A 152 -4.38 -1.08 7.50
CA ARG A 152 -5.72 -1.54 7.85
C ARG A 152 -6.36 -0.50 8.74
N ASP A 153 -7.48 0.07 8.31
CA ASP A 153 -8.26 1.02 9.10
C ASP A 153 -9.75 0.75 8.96
N GLY A 154 -10.46 0.61 10.09
CA GLY A 154 -11.93 0.55 10.13
C GLY A 154 -12.60 -0.52 9.24
N GLY A 155 -11.91 -1.60 8.89
CA GLY A 155 -12.42 -2.65 7.98
C GLY A 155 -12.12 -2.39 6.50
N GLY A 156 -11.46 -1.29 6.16
CA GLY A 156 -10.85 -1.04 4.86
C GLY A 156 -9.40 -1.49 4.82
N LEU A 157 -8.91 -1.72 3.60
CA LEU A 157 -7.56 -2.13 3.34
C LEU A 157 -6.93 -1.20 2.30
N GLU A 158 -5.80 -0.60 2.65
CA GLU A 158 -5.00 0.18 1.73
C GLU A 158 -3.64 -0.49 1.54
N LEU A 159 -3.17 -0.50 0.30
CA LEU A 159 -1.89 -1.10 -0.06
C LEU A 159 -1.07 -0.09 -0.85
N LEU A 160 0.21 -0.02 -0.54
CA LEU A 160 1.21 0.72 -1.28
C LEU A 160 2.29 -0.25 -1.75
N ILE A 161 2.47 -0.32 -3.06
CA ILE A 161 3.34 -1.29 -3.74
C ILE A 161 4.32 -0.51 -4.62
N PRO A 162 5.64 -0.66 -4.41
CA PRO A 162 6.64 -0.17 -5.35
C PRO A 162 6.43 -0.85 -6.71
N SER A 163 6.19 -0.06 -7.74
CA SER A 163 5.82 -0.57 -9.06
C SER A 163 7.05 -0.75 -9.94
N ALA A 164 7.70 0.36 -10.30
CA ALA A 164 8.83 0.40 -11.21
C ALA A 164 9.69 1.65 -11.01
N GLU A 165 10.89 1.64 -11.58
CA GLU A 165 11.66 2.85 -11.84
C GLU A 165 11.49 3.23 -13.31
N ILE A 166 11.05 4.46 -13.58
CA ILE A 166 10.81 4.94 -14.94
C ILE A 166 11.44 6.29 -15.11
N ALA A 167 12.26 6.44 -16.16
CA ALA A 167 13.08 7.63 -16.40
C ALA A 167 13.90 8.07 -15.16
N GLY A 168 14.38 7.11 -14.38
CA GLY A 168 15.13 7.35 -13.15
C GLY A 168 14.29 7.77 -11.94
N ARG A 169 12.95 7.71 -12.04
CA ARG A 169 12.03 8.03 -10.95
C ARG A 169 11.36 6.77 -10.43
N LYS A 170 11.32 6.59 -9.12
CA LYS A 170 10.56 5.51 -8.51
C LYS A 170 9.07 5.82 -8.57
N THR A 171 8.27 4.81 -8.93
CA THR A 171 6.82 4.89 -9.04
C THR A 171 6.17 3.86 -8.12
N PHE A 172 4.99 4.22 -7.62
CA PHE A 172 4.25 3.45 -6.64
C PHE A 172 2.81 3.27 -7.10
N LEU A 173 2.27 2.08 -6.85
CA LEU A 173 0.85 1.79 -6.94
C LEU A 173 0.26 1.84 -5.54
N TYR A 174 -0.75 2.67 -5.37
CA TYR A 174 -1.64 2.65 -4.22
C TYR A 174 -3.00 2.08 -4.62
N VAL A 175 -3.55 1.18 -3.82
CA VAL A 175 -4.91 0.67 -3.99
C VAL A 175 -5.66 0.72 -2.66
N LYS A 176 -6.96 1.02 -2.74
CA LYS A 176 -7.85 1.09 -1.59
C LYS A 176 -9.03 0.14 -1.80
N ALA A 177 -9.27 -0.71 -0.81
CA ALA A 177 -10.41 -1.60 -0.74
C ALA A 177 -11.33 -1.18 0.42
N SER A 178 -12.63 -1.17 0.18
CA SER A 178 -13.65 -0.84 1.19
C SER A 178 -13.93 -1.98 2.18
N ARG A 179 -13.33 -3.16 1.96
CA ARG A 179 -13.45 -4.34 2.83
C ARG A 179 -12.09 -4.98 3.00
N GLU A 180 -11.86 -5.53 4.19
CA GLU A 180 -10.67 -6.29 4.49
C GLU A 180 -10.59 -7.51 3.56
N ARG A 181 -9.48 -7.63 2.84
CA ARG A 181 -9.19 -8.74 1.93
C ARG A 181 -7.95 -9.47 2.40
N THR A 182 -8.01 -10.79 2.39
CA THR A 182 -6.92 -11.69 2.79
C THR A 182 -6.27 -12.38 1.58
N ASP A 183 -6.86 -12.25 0.39
CA ASP A 183 -6.53 -12.98 -0.83
C ASP A 183 -5.87 -12.11 -1.90
N ILE A 184 -5.07 -11.13 -1.50
CA ILE A 184 -4.43 -10.22 -2.45
C ILE A 184 -3.15 -10.80 -3.01
N ASP A 185 -3.12 -10.96 -4.32
CA ASP A 185 -1.93 -11.34 -5.07
C ASP A 185 -1.05 -10.10 -5.34
N PHE A 186 -0.07 -9.88 -4.48
CA PHE A 186 0.89 -8.78 -4.61
C PHE A 186 1.73 -8.84 -5.89
N GLU A 187 1.99 -10.05 -6.40
CA GLU A 187 2.79 -10.24 -7.61
C GLU A 187 1.98 -9.78 -8.82
N LEU A 188 0.71 -10.20 -8.89
CA LEU A 188 -0.23 -9.74 -9.91
C LEU A 188 -0.36 -8.21 -9.90
N LEU A 189 -0.52 -7.59 -8.72
CA LEU A 189 -0.65 -6.13 -8.63
C LEU A 189 0.62 -5.41 -9.07
N SER A 190 1.80 -5.90 -8.69
CA SER A 190 3.08 -5.31 -9.11
C SER A 190 3.29 -5.45 -10.62
N GLU A 191 3.03 -6.62 -11.19
CA GLU A 191 3.11 -6.84 -12.65
C GLU A 191 2.11 -5.98 -13.41
N SER A 192 0.89 -5.86 -12.89
CA SER A 192 -0.16 -5.02 -13.48
C SER A 192 0.25 -3.55 -13.47
N ALA A 193 0.77 -3.05 -12.35
CA ALA A 193 1.24 -1.66 -12.25
C ALA A 193 2.35 -1.36 -13.26
N ARG A 194 3.30 -2.29 -13.43
CA ARG A 194 4.36 -2.18 -14.45
C ARG A 194 3.80 -2.17 -15.87
N ARG A 195 2.84 -3.05 -16.14
CA ARG A 195 2.20 -3.16 -17.46
C ARG A 195 1.40 -1.89 -17.79
N ILE A 196 0.63 -1.38 -16.84
CA ILE A 196 -0.12 -0.12 -16.96
C ILE A 196 0.82 1.04 -17.25
N LEU A 197 1.88 1.20 -16.45
CA LEU A 197 2.88 2.25 -16.64
C LEU A 197 3.57 2.18 -18.01
N ARG A 198 3.90 0.96 -18.48
CA ARG A 198 4.47 0.77 -19.81
C ARG A 198 3.51 1.19 -20.91
N ASN A 199 2.23 0.88 -20.77
CA ASN A 199 1.21 1.28 -21.75
C ASN A 199 1.02 2.80 -21.77
N LEU A 200 0.99 3.44 -20.60
CA LEU A 200 0.81 4.90 -20.48
C LEU A 200 2.00 5.69 -21.07
N LEU A 201 3.22 5.19 -20.88
CA LEU A 201 4.44 5.91 -21.26
C LEU A 201 5.02 5.45 -22.61
N GLY A 202 4.68 4.25 -23.05
CA GLY A 202 5.18 3.67 -24.30
C GLY A 202 4.46 4.14 -25.56
N GLY A 203 3.27 4.73 -25.43
CA GLY A 203 2.39 5.04 -26.57
C GLY A 203 1.87 3.76 -27.24
N GLY A 204 0.56 3.53 -27.16
CA GLY A 204 -0.10 2.55 -28.02
C GLY A 204 -0.13 3.00 -29.48
#